data_AF-A0A5J5EBV0-F1
#
_entry.id   AF-A0A5J5EBV0-F1
#
_cell.length_a   1.000
_cell.length_b   1.000
_cell.length_c   1.000
_cell.angle_alpha   90.00
_cell.angle_beta   90.00
_cell.angle_gamma   90.00
#
_symmetry.space_group_name_H-M   'P 1'
#
loop_
_entity.id
_entity.type
_entity.pdbx_description
1 polymer ?
#
loop_
_entity_poly.entity_id
_entity_poly.type
_entity_poly.pdbx_seq_one_letter_code
_entity_poly.pdbx_strand_id
1 'polypeptide(L)'
;MAAPLTQTLVVQEFDETDDAGLSIPVRLVKPDGTPFAEGVAAVSWDSITGKPSTFPAAAPAWNAITGKPSTFAPPAPTSSARGGVLQQTAEAQLAASADAAAITAKVNAMLTKLKAAGVLA
;
A
#
# COMPACT_ATOMS: atom_id res chain seq x y z
N MET A 1 -10.88 13.30 -39.16
CA MET A 1 -11.11 11.89 -39.56
C MET A 1 -9.76 11.32 -39.93
N ALA A 2 -9.20 10.38 -39.15
CA ALA A 2 -7.96 9.70 -39.52
C ALA A 2 -8.27 8.69 -40.65
N ALA A 3 -7.38 8.58 -41.63
CA ALA A 3 -7.54 7.62 -42.72
C ALA A 3 -7.49 6.17 -42.18
N PRO A 4 -8.24 5.22 -42.77
CA PRO A 4 -8.20 3.82 -42.36
C PRO A 4 -6.81 3.24 -42.62
N LEU A 5 -6.26 2.54 -41.62
CA LEU A 5 -5.00 1.82 -41.76
C LEU A 5 -5.25 0.52 -42.53
N THR A 6 -4.75 0.43 -43.76
CA THR A 6 -4.75 -0.81 -44.56
C THR A 6 -3.40 -1.49 -44.46
N GLN A 7 -3.41 -2.79 -44.16
CA GLN A 7 -2.21 -3.62 -44.01
C GLN A 7 -2.22 -4.73 -45.05
N THR A 8 -1.07 -5.02 -45.65
CA THR A 8 -0.95 -6.03 -46.71
C THR A 8 -0.38 -7.32 -46.12
N LEU A 9 -1.05 -8.43 -46.42
CA LEU A 9 -0.62 -9.77 -46.04
C LEU A 9 0.16 -10.40 -47.20
N VAL A 10 1.38 -10.88 -46.95
CA VAL A 10 2.18 -11.57 -47.98
C VAL A 10 2.36 -13.02 -47.58
N VAL A 11 2.08 -13.91 -48.53
CA VAL A 11 2.32 -15.36 -48.42
C VAL A 11 3.71 -15.64 -49.00
N GLN A 12 4.59 -16.27 -48.23
CA GLN A 12 5.93 -16.63 -48.71
C GLN A 12 5.85 -17.95 -49.49
N GLU A 13 6.25 -17.95 -50.77
CA GLU A 13 6.18 -19.13 -51.65
C GLU A 13 7.29 -20.16 -51.38
N PHE A 14 8.33 -19.79 -50.61
CA PHE A 14 9.44 -20.66 -50.23
C PHE A 14 9.70 -20.60 -48.73
N ASP A 15 10.20 -21.72 -48.20
CA ASP A 15 10.48 -21.99 -46.79
C ASP A 15 11.70 -21.17 -46.29
N GLU A 16 11.61 -19.85 -46.36
CA GLU A 16 12.57 -18.97 -45.68
C GLU A 16 12.18 -18.90 -44.20
N THR A 17 12.97 -19.60 -43.40
CA THR A 17 12.91 -19.53 -41.94
C THR A 17 13.45 -18.19 -41.44
N ASP A 18 12.84 -17.65 -40.39
CA ASP A 18 13.44 -16.56 -39.63
C ASP A 18 14.76 -16.99 -38.95
N ASP A 19 15.45 -16.06 -38.29
CA ASP A 19 16.69 -16.33 -37.57
C ASP A 19 16.52 -17.36 -36.42
N ALA A 20 15.29 -17.72 -36.05
CA ALA A 20 14.95 -18.75 -35.08
C ALA A 20 14.59 -20.11 -35.72
N GLY A 21 14.65 -20.24 -37.04
CA GLY A 21 14.34 -21.48 -37.76
C GLY A 21 12.85 -21.76 -37.93
N LEU A 22 11.98 -20.78 -37.67
CA LEU A 22 10.53 -20.92 -37.82
C LEU A 22 10.13 -20.51 -39.24
N SER A 23 9.50 -21.44 -39.96
CA SER A 23 8.85 -21.16 -41.23
C SER A 23 7.59 -20.35 -40.96
N ILE A 24 7.58 -19.07 -41.35
CA ILE A 24 6.44 -18.19 -41.20
C ILE A 24 5.77 -18.07 -42.59
N PRO A 25 4.77 -18.91 -42.92
CA PRO A 25 4.22 -18.96 -44.28
C PRO A 25 3.50 -17.65 -44.68
N VAL A 26 3.15 -16.82 -43.70
CA VAL A 26 2.40 -15.60 -43.89
C VAL A 26 2.91 -14.53 -42.94
N ARG A 27 3.35 -13.38 -43.50
CA ARG A 27 3.81 -12.24 -42.71
C ARG A 27 2.98 -11.00 -43.01
N LEU A 28 2.77 -10.19 -41.97
CA LEU A 28 2.22 -8.85 -42.12
C LEU A 28 3.31 -7.93 -42.66
N VAL A 29 2.96 -7.15 -43.67
CA VAL A 29 3.89 -6.31 -44.42
C VAL A 29 3.29 -4.93 -44.60
N LYS A 30 4.14 -3.91 -44.76
CA LYS A 30 3.66 -2.57 -45.15
C LYS A 30 2.96 -2.65 -46.52
N PRO A 31 2.13 -1.65 -46.87
CA PRO A 31 1.48 -1.59 -48.18
C PRO A 31 2.44 -1.68 -49.39
N ASP A 32 3.72 -1.35 -49.19
CA ASP A 32 4.78 -1.38 -50.22
C ASP A 32 5.53 -2.73 -50.32
N GLY A 33 5.16 -3.75 -49.55
CA GLY A 33 5.82 -5.06 -49.59
C GLY A 33 7.04 -5.21 -48.67
N THR A 34 7.46 -4.16 -47.96
CA THR A 34 8.58 -4.23 -47.00
C THR A 34 8.13 -4.71 -45.61
N PRO A 35 8.92 -5.57 -44.92
CA PRO A 35 8.57 -6.03 -43.57
C PRO A 35 8.44 -4.86 -42.59
N PHE A 36 7.60 -5.01 -41.58
CA PHE A 36 7.59 -4.09 -40.44
C PHE A 36 8.92 -4.22 -39.69
N ALA A 37 9.51 -3.10 -39.29
CA ALA A 37 10.75 -3.14 -38.51
C ALA A 37 10.46 -3.81 -37.16
N GLU A 38 11.22 -4.85 -36.82
CA GLU A 38 11.17 -5.48 -35.49
C GLU A 38 11.83 -4.56 -34.47
N GLY A 39 11.05 -3.60 -33.99
CA GLY A 39 11.38 -2.80 -32.84
C GLY A 39 10.14 -2.74 -31.97
N VAL A 40 10.26 -3.17 -30.71
CA VAL A 40 9.27 -2.84 -29.70
C VAL A 40 9.03 -1.34 -29.81
N ALA A 41 7.82 -0.95 -30.25
CA ALA A 41 7.52 0.45 -30.48
C ALA A 41 7.73 1.20 -29.17
N ALA A 42 8.79 2.01 -29.10
CA ALA A 42 9.02 2.90 -27.98
C ALA A 42 7.91 3.97 -28.02
N VAL A 43 6.83 3.72 -27.30
CA VAL A 43 5.73 4.68 -27.17
C VAL A 43 6.21 5.79 -26.24
N SER A 44 6.51 6.96 -26.80
CA SER A 44 6.79 8.15 -25.99
C SER A 44 5.58 8.47 -25.11
N TRP A 45 5.83 8.88 -23.87
CA TRP A 45 4.78 9.38 -22.97
C TRP A 45 3.94 10.49 -23.62
N ASP A 46 4.55 11.31 -24.47
CA ASP A 46 3.86 12.38 -25.19
C ASP A 46 2.76 11.89 -26.12
N SER A 47 2.85 10.64 -26.62
CA SER A 47 1.88 10.04 -27.53
C SER A 47 0.64 9.46 -26.83
N ILE A 48 0.65 9.34 -25.50
CA ILE A 48 -0.50 8.84 -24.72
C ILE A 48 -1.56 9.95 -24.63
N THR A 49 -2.76 9.65 -25.12
CA THR A 49 -3.93 10.54 -24.98
C THR A 49 -4.61 10.33 -23.63
N GLY A 50 -5.22 11.37 -23.06
CA GLY A 50 -5.85 11.31 -21.73
C GLY A 50 -4.88 11.24 -20.55
N LYS A 51 -3.56 11.37 -20.78
CA LYS A 51 -2.57 11.44 -19.70
C LYS A 51 -2.82 12.67 -18.81
N PRO A 52 -2.62 12.57 -17.48
CA PRO A 52 -2.65 13.73 -16.61
C PRO A 52 -1.62 14.77 -17.05
N SER A 53 -2.06 16.02 -17.25
CA SER A 53 -1.19 17.15 -17.58
C SER A 53 -0.57 17.80 -16.34
N THR A 54 -1.00 17.38 -15.15
CA THR A 54 -0.54 17.94 -13.88
C THR A 54 -0.37 16.84 -12.86
N PHE A 55 0.85 16.73 -12.34
CA PHE A 55 1.16 15.93 -11.17
C PHE A 55 1.45 16.91 -10.03
N PRO A 56 0.86 16.75 -8.84
CA PRO A 56 1.16 17.63 -7.72
C PRO A 56 2.66 17.57 -7.40
N ALA A 57 3.35 18.71 -7.45
CA ALA A 57 4.79 18.78 -7.17
C ALA A 57 5.14 18.52 -5.69
N ALA A 58 4.14 18.56 -4.81
CA ALA A 58 4.30 18.35 -3.38
C ALA A 58 3.21 17.42 -2.83
N ALA A 59 3.56 16.69 -1.79
CA ALA A 59 2.60 15.91 -1.02
C ALA A 59 1.54 16.86 -0.42
N PRO A 60 0.26 16.43 -0.33
CA PRO A 60 -0.78 17.23 0.28
C PRO A 60 -0.47 17.47 1.77
N ALA A 61 -0.79 18.67 2.26
CA ALA A 61 -0.76 18.93 3.69
C ALA A 61 -1.74 18.01 4.43
N TRP A 62 -1.40 17.61 5.66
CA TRP A 62 -2.23 16.71 6.47
C TRP A 62 -3.71 17.16 6.57
N ASN A 63 -3.92 18.47 6.73
CA ASN A 63 -5.27 19.04 6.83
C ASN A 63 -6.10 18.86 5.55
N ALA A 64 -5.47 18.71 4.39
CA ALA A 64 -6.14 18.50 3.10
C ALA A 64 -6.56 17.04 2.84
N ILE A 65 -6.07 16.07 3.63
CA ILE A 65 -6.42 14.66 3.46
C ILE A 65 -7.85 14.42 3.94
N THR A 66 -8.74 14.02 3.03
CA THR A 66 -10.12 13.61 3.32
C THR A 66 -10.16 12.19 3.88
N GLY A 67 -11.08 11.90 4.80
CA GLY A 67 -11.20 10.56 5.40
C GLY A 67 -10.12 10.21 6.45
N LYS A 68 -9.28 11.17 6.84
CA LYS A 68 -8.33 10.99 7.95
C LYS A 68 -9.09 10.78 9.28
N PRO A 69 -8.58 9.95 10.20
CA PRO A 69 -9.12 9.85 11.55
C PRO A 69 -9.15 11.23 12.23
N SER A 70 -10.26 11.57 12.87
CA SER A 70 -10.39 12.79 13.67
C SER A 70 -9.86 12.63 15.10
N THR A 71 -9.61 11.39 15.54
CA THR A 71 -9.08 11.06 16.86
C THR A 71 -7.99 10.02 16.72
N PHE A 72 -6.79 10.34 17.22
CA PHE A 72 -5.63 9.44 17.22
C PHE A 72 -5.42 8.74 18.55
N ALA A 73 -5.94 9.33 19.64
CA ALA A 73 -5.84 8.72 20.95
C ALA A 73 -6.70 7.45 21.00
N PRO A 74 -6.17 6.32 21.49
CA PRO A 74 -6.98 5.15 21.72
C PRO A 74 -8.09 5.48 22.73
N PRO A 75 -9.30 4.90 22.58
CA PRO A 75 -10.36 5.10 23.55
C PRO A 75 -9.94 4.54 24.92
N ALA A 76 -10.60 4.97 25.99
CA ALA A 76 -10.46 4.30 27.28
C ALA A 76 -10.95 2.83 27.15
N PRO A 77 -10.28 1.86 27.79
CA PRO A 77 -10.70 0.46 27.74
C PRO A 77 -12.04 0.29 28.45
N THR A 78 -12.82 -0.67 27.98
CA THR A 78 -14.02 -1.16 28.65
C THR A 78 -13.93 -2.67 28.81
N SER A 79 -14.83 -3.28 29.57
CA SER A 79 -14.88 -4.74 29.71
C SER A 79 -15.10 -5.50 28.39
N SER A 80 -15.58 -4.81 27.34
CA SER A 80 -15.90 -5.41 26.04
C SER A 80 -15.14 -4.81 24.86
N ALA A 81 -14.30 -3.78 25.08
CA ALA A 81 -13.56 -3.11 24.01
C ALA A 81 -12.14 -2.73 24.46
N ARG A 82 -11.19 -2.91 23.55
CA ARG A 82 -9.78 -2.57 23.77
C ARG A 82 -9.59 -1.05 23.77
N GLY A 83 -8.68 -0.57 24.60
CA GLY A 83 -8.36 0.84 24.76
C GLY A 83 -7.00 1.09 25.41
N GLY A 84 -6.64 2.36 25.57
CA GLY A 84 -5.38 2.78 26.20
C GLY A 84 -5.53 2.99 27.71
N VAL A 85 -4.54 2.53 28.48
CA VAL A 85 -4.43 2.77 29.93
C VAL A 85 -3.31 3.77 30.22
N LEU A 86 -3.39 4.44 31.36
CA LEU A 86 -2.29 5.26 31.86
C LEU A 86 -1.26 4.39 32.57
N GLN A 87 -0.01 4.85 32.61
CA GLN A 87 1.01 4.20 33.41
C GLN A 87 0.81 4.52 34.89
N GLN A 88 0.84 3.48 35.73
CA GLN A 88 0.73 3.64 37.18
C GLN A 88 2.03 4.16 37.80
N THR A 89 1.92 4.95 38.86
CA THR A 89 3.06 5.46 39.62
C THR A 89 3.80 4.31 40.30
N ALA A 90 5.13 4.26 40.14
CA ALA A 90 5.97 3.21 40.71
C ALA A 90 5.59 2.86 42.17
N GLU A 91 5.54 1.56 42.48
CA GLU A 91 5.23 1.03 43.79
C GLU A 91 6.45 0.26 44.31
N ALA A 92 6.88 0.57 45.53
CA ALA A 92 8.01 -0.11 46.14
C ALA A 92 7.65 -1.56 46.47
N GLN A 93 8.61 -2.47 46.28
CA GLN A 93 8.45 -3.88 46.58
C GLN A 93 8.14 -4.11 48.06
N LEU A 94 7.27 -5.08 48.34
CA LEU A 94 6.95 -5.47 49.71
C LEU A 94 8.15 -6.13 50.39
N ALA A 95 8.39 -5.79 51.66
CA ALA A 95 9.44 -6.42 52.45
C ALA A 95 9.16 -7.91 52.66
N ALA A 96 10.21 -8.74 52.67
CA ALA A 96 10.10 -10.19 52.86
C ALA A 96 9.51 -10.57 54.24
N SER A 97 9.69 -9.72 55.25
CA SER A 97 9.17 -9.90 56.62
C SER A 97 7.87 -9.14 56.88
N ALA A 98 7.12 -8.75 55.84
CA ALA A 98 5.88 -8.00 55.99
C ALA A 98 4.83 -8.82 56.75
N ASP A 99 4.19 -8.20 57.73
CA ASP A 99 3.04 -8.77 58.42
C ASP A 99 1.73 -8.63 57.61
N ALA A 100 0.65 -9.22 58.11
CA ALA A 100 -0.66 -9.20 57.45
C ALA A 100 -1.22 -7.77 57.25
N ALA A 101 -0.92 -6.85 58.17
CA ALA A 101 -1.39 -5.47 58.07
C ALA A 101 -0.65 -4.73 56.93
N ALA A 102 0.67 -4.89 56.85
CA ALA A 102 1.49 -4.34 55.78
C ALA A 102 1.12 -4.92 54.40
N ILE A 103 0.82 -6.22 54.32
CA ILE A 103 0.32 -6.87 53.10
C ILE A 103 -0.99 -6.22 52.65
N THR A 104 -1.96 -6.08 53.57
CA THR A 104 -3.27 -5.50 53.26
C THR A 104 -3.15 -4.05 52.78
N ALA A 105 -2.31 -3.25 53.45
CA ALA A 105 -2.04 -1.87 53.04
C ALA A 105 -1.45 -1.81 51.62
N LYS A 106 -0.49 -2.68 51.30
CA LYS A 106 0.13 -2.73 49.97
C LYS A 106 -0.88 -3.13 48.89
N VAL A 107 -1.72 -4.13 49.14
CA VAL A 107 -2.76 -4.56 48.18
C VAL A 107 -3.74 -3.43 47.90
N ASN A 108 -4.21 -2.72 48.93
CA ASN A 108 -5.12 -1.60 48.75
C ASN A 108 -4.47 -0.44 47.98
N ALA A 109 -3.18 -0.16 48.23
CA ALA A 109 -2.42 0.84 47.49
C ALA A 109 -2.32 0.48 46.00
N MET A 110 -1.98 -0.78 45.68
CA MET A 110 -1.93 -1.26 44.29
C MET A 110 -3.29 -1.20 43.61
N LEU A 111 -4.36 -1.64 44.28
CA LEU A 111 -5.73 -1.57 43.74
C LEU A 111 -6.12 -0.13 43.41
N THR A 112 -5.81 0.81 44.30
CA THR A 112 -6.09 2.23 44.10
C THR A 112 -5.33 2.79 42.90
N LYS A 113 -4.03 2.48 42.79
CA LYS A 113 -3.21 2.93 41.66
C LYS A 113 -3.67 2.35 40.32
N LEU A 114 -4.05 1.07 40.28
CA LEU A 114 -4.52 0.42 39.06
C LEU A 114 -5.91 0.91 38.62
N LYS A 115 -6.80 1.25 39.56
CA LYS A 115 -8.07 1.93 39.26
C LYS A 115 -7.84 3.32 38.68
N ALA A 116 -6.94 4.11 39.29
CA ALA A 116 -6.58 5.44 38.78
C ALA A 116 -5.95 5.39 37.37
N ALA A 117 -5.25 4.30 37.05
CA ALA A 117 -4.66 4.07 35.73
C ALA A 117 -5.67 3.58 34.67
N GLY A 118 -6.92 3.29 35.06
CA GLY A 118 -7.95 2.74 34.16
C GLY A 118 -7.73 1.27 33.80
N VAL A 119 -6.91 0.54 34.58
CA VAL A 119 -6.63 -0.89 34.35
C VAL A 119 -7.73 -1.76 34.96
N LEU A 120 -8.33 -1.31 36.06
CA LEU A 120 -9.37 -2.01 36.81
C LEU A 120 -10.58 -1.09 37.02
N ALA A 121 -11.77 -1.68 37.05
CA ALA A 121 -13.00 -1.02 37.51
C ALA A 121 -13.15 -1.13 39.04
#